data_AF-A0A8I2FT93-F1
#
_entry.id   AF-A0A8I2FT93-F1
#
_cell.length_a   1.000
_cell.length_b   1.000
_cell.length_c   1.000
_cell.angle_alpha   90.00
_cell.angle_beta   90.00
_cell.angle_gamma   90.00
#
_symmetry.space_group_name_H-M   'P 1'
#
loop_
_entity.id
_entity.type
_entity.pdbx_description
1 polymer ?
#
loop_
_entity_poly.entity_id
_entity_poly.type
_entity_poly.pdbx_seq_one_letter_code
_entity_poly.pdbx_strand_id
1 'polypeptide(L)'
;MVKALCDKPMSISRFNEKKQLYHLVDENIEFIKQQLKDIIKIVENKIGKKLFIFAEGLDKFDPFSPEYISLLDLLNFLNKYKTLYEANLIHLFVTLQKWHNSKKILLTGSSNDKIAEILMKRLGVYSKSREKIIPLLAAFSGGNARQGLRLLMEYDYAVGEIGKDTKEAMTYACQRVRDDLLSISPGSFEPELLKVVDRDKYITIGTIKDFGNRGGSQNAIYQNWILIADEADRELKWPAAVNPLLLPAIEAFKDIPESPEVKNLREWAESHETSPFGLEIDVSETGQKKYFDILSNSEVSFMHLTILEIFGNMAAYFLNPERKDKIIIAYENKELAQLANDFIIGKAGTYNAGNFKDINYDEIPEGRLDFFLSTFQEGQYDGYSIFFKKKLSKPELIALDQRRDAFIDYKMIWWIPYNDLKGYINYWPQLRQFYNIFRLEEDVLSNISIEEIEEDLEDIEALTPSEDPSNGQLKERLHKVLHYLKARKDEQ
;
A
#
# COMPACT_ATOMS: atom_id res chain seq x y z
N MET A 1 6.63 -6.68 -30.02
CA MET A 1 5.96 -5.78 -29.07
C MET A 1 4.44 -5.79 -29.19
N VAL A 2 3.83 -5.27 -30.27
CA VAL A 2 2.36 -5.10 -30.35
C VAL A 2 1.57 -6.40 -30.16
N LYS A 3 2.01 -7.52 -30.76
CA LYS A 3 1.39 -8.86 -30.54
C LYS A 3 1.46 -9.39 -29.10
N ALA A 4 2.41 -8.91 -28.28
CA ALA A 4 2.54 -9.28 -26.88
C ALA A 4 1.64 -8.44 -25.95
N LEU A 5 1.15 -7.29 -26.45
CA LEU A 5 0.23 -6.40 -25.75
C LEU A 5 -1.25 -6.78 -25.96
N CYS A 6 -1.56 -7.70 -26.88
CA CYS A 6 -2.91 -8.21 -27.07
C CYS A 6 -3.31 -9.20 -25.96
N ASP A 7 -4.59 -9.20 -25.56
CA ASP A 7 -5.09 -10.05 -24.49
C ASP A 7 -5.08 -11.55 -24.88
N LYS A 8 -4.11 -12.27 -24.32
CA LYS A 8 -4.06 -13.74 -24.27
C LYS A 8 -4.60 -14.23 -22.91
N PRO A 9 -5.10 -15.46 -22.77
CA PRO A 9 -5.42 -16.03 -21.45
C PRO A 9 -4.24 -15.90 -20.47
N MET A 10 -4.51 -15.60 -19.19
CA MET A 10 -3.46 -15.53 -18.16
C MET A 10 -2.72 -16.88 -18.08
N SER A 11 -1.39 -16.83 -18.15
CA SER A 11 -0.50 -17.99 -18.04
C SER A 11 0.88 -17.56 -17.56
N ILE A 12 1.65 -18.51 -16.99
CA ILE A 12 3.05 -18.29 -16.58
C ILE A 12 3.91 -17.83 -17.77
N SER A 13 3.64 -18.36 -18.97
CA SER A 13 4.30 -17.91 -20.20
C SER A 13 3.98 -16.45 -20.51
N ARG A 14 2.71 -16.01 -20.40
CA ARG A 14 2.32 -14.61 -20.58
C ARG A 14 2.94 -13.70 -19.52
N PHE A 15 3.03 -14.15 -18.27
CA PHE A 15 3.68 -13.41 -17.19
C PHE A 15 5.18 -13.22 -17.44
N ASN A 16 5.89 -14.29 -17.80
CA ASN A 16 7.31 -14.22 -18.15
C ASN A 16 7.55 -13.37 -19.40
N GLU A 17 6.67 -13.46 -20.41
CA GLU A 17 6.68 -12.58 -21.58
C GLU A 17 6.52 -11.10 -21.15
N LYS A 18 5.56 -10.78 -20.28
CA LYS A 18 5.36 -9.42 -19.75
C LYS A 18 6.56 -8.95 -18.93
N LYS A 19 7.09 -9.78 -18.03
CA LYS A 19 8.27 -9.46 -17.20
C LYS A 19 9.50 -9.17 -18.07
N GLN A 20 9.78 -10.03 -19.05
CA GLN A 20 10.84 -9.78 -20.03
C GLN A 20 10.60 -8.50 -20.83
N LEU A 21 9.35 -8.22 -21.21
CA LEU A 21 8.99 -7.00 -21.90
C LEU A 21 9.23 -5.76 -21.03
N TYR A 22 8.85 -5.80 -19.75
CA TYR A 22 9.10 -4.71 -18.80
C TYR A 22 10.59 -4.49 -18.60
N HIS A 23 11.39 -5.55 -18.43
CA HIS A 23 12.84 -5.45 -18.36
C HIS A 23 13.43 -4.83 -19.64
N LEU A 24 12.99 -5.28 -20.82
CA LEU A 24 13.44 -4.71 -22.08
C LEU A 24 13.03 -3.23 -22.23
N VAL A 25 11.84 -2.84 -21.78
CA VAL A 25 11.39 -1.45 -21.81
C VAL A 25 12.23 -0.59 -20.87
N ASP A 26 12.51 -1.09 -19.66
CA ASP A 26 13.27 -0.37 -18.65
C ASP A 26 14.74 -0.19 -19.07
N GLU A 27 15.38 -1.27 -19.56
CA GLU A 27 16.74 -1.23 -20.13
C GLU A 27 16.87 -0.25 -21.30
N ASN A 28 15.78 -0.03 -22.05
CA ASN A 28 15.77 0.81 -23.23
C ASN A 28 14.96 2.11 -23.04
N ILE A 29 14.63 2.49 -21.80
CA ILE A 29 13.66 3.56 -21.55
C ILE A 29 14.11 4.91 -22.14
N GLU A 30 15.40 5.23 -22.07
CA GLU A 30 15.95 6.45 -22.64
C GLU A 30 15.91 6.44 -24.17
N PHE A 31 16.18 5.29 -24.78
CA PHE A 31 16.01 5.12 -26.23
C PHE A 31 14.55 5.29 -26.65
N ILE A 32 13.61 4.69 -25.89
CA ILE A 32 12.17 4.82 -26.13
C ILE A 32 11.72 6.28 -25.98
N LYS A 33 12.13 6.97 -24.91
CA LYS A 33 11.86 8.40 -24.70
C LYS A 33 12.37 9.24 -25.87
N GLN A 34 13.56 8.93 -26.40
CA GLN A 34 14.12 9.64 -27.54
C GLN A 34 13.33 9.37 -28.83
N GLN A 35 12.95 8.12 -29.11
CA GLN A 35 12.11 7.78 -30.26
C GLN A 35 10.73 8.46 -30.17
N LEU A 36 10.10 8.46 -29.00
CA LEU A 36 8.82 9.15 -28.77
C LEU A 36 8.94 10.65 -29.04
N LYS A 37 10.01 11.28 -28.55
CA LYS A 37 10.29 12.70 -28.81
C LYS A 37 10.41 13.00 -30.31
N ASP A 38 11.07 12.14 -31.06
CA ASP A 38 11.26 12.32 -32.50
C ASP A 38 9.95 12.11 -33.26
N ILE A 39 9.14 11.11 -32.88
CA ILE A 39 7.79 10.90 -33.40
C ILE A 39 6.92 12.14 -33.15
N ILE A 40 6.90 12.66 -31.92
CA ILE A 40 6.12 13.85 -31.57
C ILE A 40 6.52 15.03 -32.46
N LYS A 41 7.83 15.30 -32.61
CA LYS A 41 8.32 16.38 -33.48
C LYS A 41 7.90 16.22 -34.93
N ILE A 42 8.01 15.01 -35.48
CA ILE A 42 7.61 14.73 -36.86
C ILE A 42 6.11 15.01 -37.05
N VAL A 43 5.29 14.56 -36.10
CA VAL A 43 3.84 14.79 -36.14
C VAL A 43 3.53 16.28 -36.03
N GLU A 44 4.09 16.99 -35.05
CA GLU A 44 3.90 18.43 -34.84
C GLU A 44 4.29 19.25 -36.07
N ASN A 45 5.44 18.94 -36.69
CA ASN A 45 5.89 19.59 -37.92
C ASN A 45 4.92 19.37 -39.08
N LYS A 46 4.36 18.17 -39.19
CA LYS A 46 3.40 17.83 -40.26
C LYS A 46 2.05 18.51 -40.06
N ILE A 47 1.58 18.63 -38.82
CA ILE A 47 0.25 19.22 -38.51
C ILE A 47 0.30 20.73 -38.26
N GLY A 48 1.49 21.32 -38.13
CA GLY A 48 1.69 22.75 -37.89
C GLY A 48 1.21 23.24 -36.52
N LYS A 49 1.00 22.34 -35.56
CA LYS A 49 0.51 22.67 -34.20
C LYS A 49 1.06 21.68 -33.18
N LYS A 50 1.08 22.09 -31.91
CA LYS A 50 1.47 21.21 -30.80
C LYS A 50 0.55 20.00 -30.69
N LEU A 51 1.14 18.84 -30.46
CA LEU A 51 0.40 17.59 -30.25
C LEU A 51 -0.33 17.67 -28.91
N PHE A 52 -1.58 17.21 -28.89
CA PHE A 52 -2.33 17.00 -27.65
C PHE A 52 -2.29 15.51 -27.31
N ILE A 53 -1.77 15.18 -26.13
CA ILE A 53 -1.63 13.81 -25.67
C ILE A 53 -2.69 13.56 -24.60
N PHE A 54 -3.46 12.48 -24.76
CA PHE A 54 -4.40 12.00 -23.75
C PHE A 54 -3.81 10.76 -23.08
N ALA A 55 -3.53 10.86 -21.79
CA ALA A 55 -2.97 9.80 -20.97
C ALA A 55 -4.07 9.24 -20.06
N GLU A 56 -4.74 8.20 -20.56
CA GLU A 56 -5.79 7.45 -19.85
C GLU A 56 -5.20 6.26 -19.07
N GLY A 57 -5.90 5.84 -18.02
CA GLY A 57 -5.60 4.59 -17.32
C GLY A 57 -4.62 4.74 -16.16
N LEU A 58 -4.27 5.96 -15.75
CA LEU A 58 -3.46 6.16 -14.55
C LEU A 58 -4.22 5.71 -13.30
N ASP A 59 -5.54 5.85 -13.30
CA ASP A 59 -6.48 5.43 -12.25
C ASP A 59 -6.44 3.93 -11.92
N LYS A 60 -5.90 3.12 -12.83
CA LYS A 60 -5.74 1.67 -12.64
C LYS A 60 -4.53 1.30 -11.79
N PHE A 61 -3.64 2.25 -11.56
CA PHE A 61 -2.44 2.05 -10.78
C PHE A 61 -2.66 2.60 -9.39
N ASP A 62 -2.41 1.79 -8.36
CA ASP A 62 -2.35 2.29 -7.00
C ASP A 62 -1.17 3.29 -6.93
N PRO A 63 -1.37 4.54 -6.46
CA PRO A 63 -0.31 5.53 -6.33
C PRO A 63 0.92 5.10 -5.52
N PHE A 64 0.79 4.06 -4.69
CA PHE A 64 1.87 3.49 -3.89
C PHE A 64 2.48 2.23 -4.50
N SER A 65 1.96 1.79 -5.65
CA SER A 65 2.43 0.61 -6.37
C SER A 65 3.74 0.89 -7.10
N PRO A 66 4.70 -0.05 -7.09
CA PRO A 66 5.86 -0.01 -7.97
C PRO A 66 5.54 0.20 -9.45
N GLU A 67 4.41 -0.30 -9.97
CA GLU A 67 4.04 0.02 -11.36
C GLU A 67 3.74 1.51 -11.54
N TYR A 68 3.04 2.14 -10.60
CA TYR A 68 2.86 3.60 -10.62
C TYR A 68 4.19 4.35 -10.51
N ILE A 69 5.11 3.90 -9.65
CA ILE A 69 6.46 4.47 -9.52
C ILE A 69 7.21 4.36 -10.85
N SER A 70 7.14 3.21 -11.52
CA SER A 70 7.78 3.02 -12.84
C SER A 70 7.20 3.93 -13.92
N LEU A 71 5.92 4.29 -13.80
CA LEU A 71 5.24 5.21 -14.70
C LEU A 71 5.68 6.66 -14.49
N LEU A 72 6.12 7.06 -13.29
CA LEU A 72 6.45 8.46 -12.98
C LEU A 72 7.44 9.06 -13.97
N ASP A 73 8.41 8.28 -14.42
CA ASP A 73 9.41 8.69 -15.40
C ASP A 73 8.81 9.04 -16.76
N LEU A 74 7.86 8.22 -17.21
CA LEU A 74 7.08 8.46 -18.42
C LEU A 74 6.11 9.63 -18.23
N LEU A 75 5.41 9.71 -17.10
CA LEU A 75 4.49 10.81 -16.78
C LEU A 75 5.22 12.15 -16.76
N ASN A 76 6.42 12.20 -16.18
CA ASN A 76 7.31 13.37 -16.17
C ASN A 76 7.80 13.74 -17.58
N PHE A 77 8.08 12.74 -18.44
CA PHE A 77 8.39 12.98 -19.85
C PHE A 77 7.18 13.60 -20.57
N LEU A 78 5.99 13.02 -20.41
CA LEU A 78 4.75 13.50 -21.02
C LEU A 78 4.37 14.91 -20.55
N ASN A 79 4.72 15.28 -19.31
CA ASN A 79 4.40 16.59 -18.73
C ASN A 79 5.15 17.74 -19.43
N LYS A 80 6.18 17.43 -20.23
CA LYS A 80 6.89 18.42 -21.08
C LYS A 80 6.08 18.83 -22.31
N TYR A 81 5.00 18.11 -22.60
CA TYR A 81 4.11 18.31 -23.74
C TYR A 81 2.71 18.72 -23.29
N LYS A 82 1.84 19.07 -24.25
CA LYS A 82 0.45 19.41 -23.95
C LYS A 82 -0.33 18.12 -23.67
N THR A 83 -0.34 17.70 -22.41
CA THR A 83 -0.90 16.41 -21.98
C THR A 83 -2.08 16.60 -21.05
N LEU A 84 -3.14 15.81 -21.25
CA LEU A 84 -4.26 15.64 -20.33
C LEU A 84 -4.16 14.26 -19.68
N TYR A 85 -4.15 14.23 -18.36
CA TYR A 85 -4.10 13.01 -17.56
C TYR A 85 -5.49 12.70 -17.01
N GLU A 86 -5.95 11.46 -17.19
CA GLU A 86 -7.10 10.91 -16.48
C GLU A 86 -6.58 10.03 -15.35
N ALA A 87 -6.85 10.44 -14.11
CA ALA A 87 -6.45 9.74 -12.90
C ALA A 87 -7.56 9.82 -11.86
N ASN A 88 -7.61 8.85 -10.95
CA ASN A 88 -8.49 8.91 -9.80
C ASN A 88 -8.00 10.02 -8.84
N LEU A 89 -8.93 10.62 -8.10
CA LEU A 89 -8.62 11.68 -7.13
C LEU A 89 -7.57 11.25 -6.10
N ILE A 90 -7.48 9.96 -5.80
CA ILE A 90 -6.47 9.40 -4.88
C ILE A 90 -5.03 9.78 -5.25
N HIS A 91 -4.74 9.96 -6.55
CA HIS A 91 -3.42 10.37 -7.02
C HIS A 91 -3.05 11.81 -6.61
N LEU A 92 -4.01 12.63 -6.16
CA LEU A 92 -3.71 13.95 -5.60
C LEU A 92 -3.27 13.91 -4.14
N PHE A 93 -3.48 12.80 -3.42
CA PHE A 93 -3.16 12.67 -2.00
C PHE A 93 -1.76 12.10 -1.73
N VAL A 94 -1.01 11.74 -2.78
CA VAL A 94 0.37 11.28 -2.68
C VAL A 94 1.39 12.40 -2.84
N THR A 95 2.67 12.07 -2.62
CA THR A 95 3.80 13.00 -2.79
C THR A 95 3.69 13.77 -4.10
N LEU A 96 3.77 15.10 -4.01
CA LEU A 96 3.59 16.04 -5.12
C LEU A 96 4.48 15.69 -6.32
N GLN A 97 3.85 15.25 -7.42
CA GLN A 97 4.50 15.03 -8.69
C GLN A 97 4.45 16.29 -9.57
N LYS A 98 5.38 16.41 -10.52
CA LYS A 98 5.43 17.58 -11.43
C LYS A 98 4.12 17.79 -12.20
N TRP A 99 3.43 16.73 -12.55
CA TRP A 99 2.16 16.79 -13.28
C TRP A 99 0.97 17.19 -12.38
N HIS A 100 1.08 17.07 -11.05
CA HIS A 100 0.05 17.51 -10.10
C HIS A 100 -0.09 19.05 -10.08
N ASN A 101 0.91 19.80 -10.53
CA ASN A 101 0.85 21.26 -10.60
C ASN A 101 0.07 21.79 -11.82
N SER A 102 -0.39 20.90 -12.70
CA SER A 102 -1.20 21.24 -13.86
C SER A 102 -2.60 21.71 -13.47
N LYS A 103 -3.27 22.42 -14.39
CA LYS A 103 -4.69 22.77 -14.22
C LYS A 103 -5.52 21.49 -14.07
N LYS A 104 -6.34 21.44 -13.03
CA LYS A 104 -7.18 20.28 -12.71
C LYS A 104 -8.60 20.51 -13.22
N ILE A 105 -9.25 19.43 -13.64
CA ILE A 105 -10.68 19.37 -13.88
C ILE A 105 -11.16 18.22 -13.01
N LEU A 106 -11.86 18.54 -11.93
CA LEU A 106 -12.37 17.54 -11.01
C LEU A 106 -13.75 17.07 -11.49
N LEU A 107 -13.91 15.75 -11.57
CA LEU A 107 -15.18 15.11 -11.85
C LEU A 107 -15.72 14.55 -10.54
N THR A 108 -16.67 15.27 -9.94
CA THR A 108 -17.28 14.90 -8.66
C THR A 108 -18.65 14.24 -8.85
N GLY A 109 -19.25 13.79 -7.74
CA GLY A 109 -20.62 13.27 -7.75
C GLY A 109 -21.61 14.25 -8.38
N SER A 110 -22.52 13.73 -9.22
CA SER A 110 -23.59 14.51 -9.82
C SER A 110 -24.83 14.57 -8.93
N SER A 111 -25.70 15.56 -9.12
CA SER A 111 -26.99 15.61 -8.43
C SER A 111 -27.89 14.41 -8.81
N ASN A 112 -28.79 14.03 -7.90
CA ASN A 112 -29.76 12.96 -8.15
C ASN A 112 -30.59 13.21 -9.42
N ASP A 113 -30.98 14.46 -9.69
CA ASP A 113 -31.71 14.83 -10.91
C ASP A 113 -30.88 14.55 -12.16
N LYS A 114 -29.58 14.84 -12.13
CA LYS A 114 -28.68 14.58 -13.26
C LYS A 114 -28.47 13.08 -13.46
N ILE A 115 -28.34 12.31 -12.38
CA ILE A 115 -28.27 10.85 -12.47
C ILE A 115 -29.57 10.29 -13.05
N ALA A 116 -30.74 10.75 -12.57
CA ALA A 116 -32.03 10.36 -13.12
C ALA A 116 -32.12 10.66 -14.62
N GLU A 117 -31.66 11.83 -15.07
CA GLU A 117 -31.57 12.17 -16.50
C GLU A 117 -30.68 11.20 -17.28
N ILE A 118 -29.52 10.83 -16.74
CA ILE A 118 -28.61 9.86 -17.35
C ILE A 118 -29.29 8.49 -17.48
N LEU A 119 -29.97 8.01 -16.43
CA LEU A 119 -30.66 6.72 -16.43
C LEU A 119 -31.84 6.72 -17.43
N MET A 120 -32.65 7.79 -17.44
CA MET A 120 -33.74 7.96 -18.40
C MET A 120 -33.20 7.95 -19.85
N LYS A 121 -32.11 8.67 -20.10
CA LYS A 121 -31.47 8.72 -21.42
C LYS A 121 -30.92 7.35 -21.84
N ARG A 122 -30.36 6.58 -20.90
CA ARG A 122 -29.87 5.22 -21.17
C ARG A 122 -31.01 4.26 -21.54
N LEU A 123 -32.16 4.36 -20.86
CA LEU A 123 -33.34 3.54 -21.12
C LEU A 123 -34.10 3.96 -22.38
N GLY A 124 -33.98 5.22 -22.80
CA GLY A 124 -34.69 5.75 -23.97
C GLY A 124 -36.20 5.55 -23.83
N VAL A 125 -36.81 4.87 -24.80
CA VAL A 125 -38.26 4.59 -24.82
C VAL A 125 -38.74 3.72 -23.66
N TYR A 126 -37.85 2.92 -23.06
CA TYR A 126 -38.19 2.02 -21.95
C TYR A 126 -38.29 2.72 -20.60
N SER A 127 -37.84 3.98 -20.51
CA SER A 127 -37.81 4.79 -19.28
C SER A 127 -39.19 4.93 -18.63
N LYS A 128 -40.27 5.06 -19.42
CA LYS A 128 -41.65 5.19 -18.92
C LYS A 128 -42.05 4.08 -17.96
N SER A 129 -41.59 2.86 -18.24
CA SER A 129 -41.94 1.70 -17.40
C SER A 129 -41.19 1.67 -16.07
N ARG A 130 -40.15 2.52 -15.90
CA ARG A 130 -39.24 2.62 -14.75
C ARG A 130 -39.27 4.00 -14.10
N GLU A 131 -40.17 4.89 -14.51
CA GLU A 131 -40.23 6.29 -14.06
C GLU A 131 -40.33 6.42 -12.54
N LYS A 132 -41.05 5.51 -11.88
CA LYS A 132 -41.20 5.49 -10.41
C LYS A 132 -39.95 5.05 -9.66
N ILE A 133 -39.09 4.24 -10.27
CA ILE A 133 -37.89 3.69 -9.59
C ILE A 133 -36.64 4.51 -9.86
N ILE A 134 -36.57 5.23 -10.98
CA ILE A 134 -35.40 6.04 -11.37
C ILE A 134 -34.96 7.04 -10.28
N PRO A 135 -35.85 7.80 -9.61
CA PRO A 135 -35.44 8.69 -8.53
C PRO A 135 -34.80 7.96 -7.35
N LEU A 136 -35.28 6.75 -7.04
CA LEU A 136 -34.71 5.91 -5.98
C LEU A 136 -33.32 5.39 -6.39
N LEU A 137 -33.16 4.89 -7.62
CA LEU A 137 -31.86 4.45 -8.15
C LEU A 137 -30.84 5.60 -8.15
N ALA A 138 -31.28 6.82 -8.49
CA ALA A 138 -30.45 8.00 -8.43
C ALA A 138 -30.03 8.37 -6.99
N ALA A 139 -30.95 8.31 -6.03
CA ALA A 139 -30.63 8.55 -4.62
C ALA A 139 -29.62 7.53 -4.08
N PHE A 140 -29.82 6.24 -4.37
CA PHE A 140 -28.90 5.17 -3.95
C PHE A 140 -27.60 5.12 -4.75
N SER A 141 -27.44 5.92 -5.82
CA SER A 141 -26.17 6.01 -6.53
C SER A 141 -25.17 6.93 -5.83
N GLY A 142 -25.62 7.75 -4.87
CA GLY A 142 -24.79 8.76 -4.20
C GLY A 142 -24.19 9.78 -5.16
N GLY A 143 -24.81 10.01 -6.32
CA GLY A 143 -24.28 10.88 -7.37
C GLY A 143 -23.25 10.22 -8.29
N ASN A 144 -22.97 8.91 -8.14
CA ASN A 144 -22.10 8.15 -9.05
C ASN A 144 -22.92 7.57 -10.22
N ALA A 145 -22.65 8.01 -11.44
CA ALA A 145 -23.37 7.57 -12.64
C ALA A 145 -23.16 6.07 -12.95
N ARG A 146 -21.95 5.55 -12.72
CA ARG A 146 -21.65 4.12 -12.94
C ARG A 146 -22.41 3.24 -11.94
N GLN A 147 -22.48 3.66 -10.67
CA GLN A 147 -23.28 2.98 -9.65
C GLN A 147 -24.77 3.00 -10.00
N GLY A 148 -25.29 4.15 -10.43
CA GLY A 148 -26.70 4.27 -10.84
C GLY A 148 -27.04 3.33 -12.00
N LEU A 149 -26.15 3.19 -12.99
CA LEU A 149 -26.32 2.25 -14.09
C LEU A 149 -26.27 0.79 -13.63
N ARG A 150 -25.35 0.46 -12.71
CA ARG A 150 -25.27 -0.90 -12.14
C ARG A 150 -26.53 -1.26 -11.35
N LEU A 151 -27.01 -0.35 -10.51
CA LEU A 151 -28.28 -0.51 -9.79
C LEU A 151 -29.46 -0.73 -10.75
N LEU A 152 -29.52 0.03 -11.84
CA LEU A 152 -30.55 -0.16 -12.87
C LEU A 152 -30.47 -1.55 -13.53
N MET A 153 -29.26 -2.01 -13.87
CA MET A 153 -29.05 -3.32 -14.49
C MET A 153 -29.47 -4.46 -13.56
N GLU A 154 -29.06 -4.43 -12.29
CA GLU A 154 -29.44 -5.44 -11.30
C GLU A 154 -30.95 -5.41 -11.00
N TYR A 155 -31.56 -4.22 -11.00
CA TYR A 155 -33.01 -4.07 -10.87
C TYR A 155 -33.76 -4.72 -12.03
N ASP A 156 -33.39 -4.41 -13.28
CA ASP A 156 -34.05 -4.98 -14.45
C ASP A 156 -33.84 -6.50 -14.54
N TYR A 157 -32.67 -7.01 -14.13
CA TYR A 157 -32.43 -8.46 -14.00
C TYR A 157 -33.36 -9.10 -12.96
N ALA A 158 -33.50 -8.49 -11.78
CA ALA A 158 -34.38 -8.99 -10.73
C ALA A 158 -35.86 -9.03 -11.15
N VAL A 159 -36.32 -8.01 -11.87
CA VAL A 159 -37.70 -7.96 -12.38
C VAL A 159 -37.90 -8.95 -13.53
N GLY A 160 -36.99 -8.98 -14.50
CA GLY A 160 -37.14 -9.73 -15.74
C GLY A 160 -36.86 -11.23 -15.60
N GLU A 161 -35.73 -11.58 -15.00
CA GLU A 161 -35.23 -12.97 -14.96
C GLU A 161 -35.64 -13.68 -13.67
N ILE A 162 -35.62 -12.99 -12.53
CA ILE A 162 -35.97 -13.59 -11.23
C ILE A 162 -37.49 -13.49 -10.96
N GLY A 163 -38.17 -12.50 -11.56
CA GLY A 163 -39.60 -12.27 -11.34
C GLY A 163 -39.94 -11.61 -9.99
N LYS A 164 -39.01 -10.84 -9.42
CA LYS A 164 -39.23 -10.09 -8.17
C LYS A 164 -40.17 -8.91 -8.40
N ASP A 165 -40.96 -8.57 -7.38
CA ASP A 165 -41.74 -7.33 -7.40
C ASP A 165 -40.84 -6.09 -7.32
N THR A 166 -41.39 -4.89 -7.53
CA THR A 166 -40.60 -3.64 -7.55
C THR A 166 -39.80 -3.40 -6.28
N LYS A 167 -40.36 -3.70 -5.10
CA LYS A 167 -39.69 -3.46 -3.82
C LYS A 167 -38.57 -4.48 -3.61
N GLU A 168 -38.85 -5.75 -3.85
CA GLU A 168 -37.89 -6.84 -3.75
C GLU A 168 -36.76 -6.70 -4.75
N ALA A 169 -37.05 -6.27 -5.99
CA ALA A 169 -36.06 -6.02 -7.02
C ALA A 169 -35.13 -4.85 -6.65
N MET A 170 -35.67 -3.79 -6.02
CA MET A 170 -34.84 -2.69 -5.52
C MET A 170 -33.92 -3.16 -4.39
N THR A 171 -34.45 -3.91 -3.42
CA THR A 171 -33.64 -4.48 -2.35
C THR A 171 -32.55 -5.40 -2.90
N TYR A 172 -32.88 -6.24 -3.89
CA TYR A 172 -31.91 -7.10 -4.56
C TYR A 172 -30.81 -6.28 -5.24
N ALA A 173 -31.16 -5.25 -6.02
CA ALA A 173 -30.19 -4.40 -6.70
C ALA A 173 -29.25 -3.69 -5.71
N CYS A 174 -29.80 -3.11 -4.64
CA CYS A 174 -29.00 -2.49 -3.60
C CYS A 174 -28.06 -3.49 -2.91
N GLN A 175 -28.55 -4.69 -2.58
CA GLN A 175 -27.74 -5.74 -1.96
C GLN A 175 -26.60 -6.17 -2.88
N ARG A 176 -26.88 -6.52 -4.14
CA ARG A 176 -25.86 -6.94 -5.12
C ARG A 176 -24.75 -5.91 -5.27
N VAL A 177 -25.13 -4.66 -5.52
CA VAL A 177 -24.14 -3.58 -5.70
C VAL A 177 -23.37 -3.29 -4.41
N ARG A 178 -24.03 -3.35 -3.25
CA ARG A 178 -23.37 -3.19 -1.96
C ARG A 178 -22.37 -4.32 -1.69
N ASP A 179 -22.75 -5.56 -1.96
CA ASP A 179 -21.91 -6.73 -1.73
C ASP A 179 -20.67 -6.67 -2.64
N ASP A 180 -20.82 -6.13 -3.86
CA ASP A 180 -19.68 -5.83 -4.74
C ASP A 180 -18.75 -4.75 -4.17
N LEU A 181 -19.30 -3.70 -3.53
CA LEU A 181 -18.49 -2.68 -2.84
C LEU A 181 -17.77 -3.25 -1.61
N LEU A 182 -18.36 -4.25 -0.95
CA LEU A 182 -17.83 -4.92 0.23
C LEU A 182 -16.99 -6.17 -0.10
N SER A 183 -16.86 -6.54 -1.38
CA SER A 183 -16.07 -7.68 -1.85
C SER A 183 -14.57 -7.38 -1.79
N ILE A 184 -14.06 -7.22 -0.58
CA ILE A 184 -12.68 -6.87 -0.26
C ILE A 184 -12.03 -7.90 0.66
N SER A 185 -10.70 -7.85 0.75
CA SER A 185 -9.93 -8.65 1.68
C SER A 185 -10.41 -8.43 3.13
N PRO A 186 -10.50 -9.50 3.95
CA PRO A 186 -10.88 -9.39 5.36
C PRO A 186 -9.99 -8.38 6.11
N GLY A 187 -10.61 -7.50 6.91
CA GLY A 187 -9.92 -6.49 7.71
C GLY A 187 -9.61 -5.17 6.98
N SER A 188 -9.94 -5.04 5.68
CA SER A 188 -9.74 -3.79 4.93
C SER A 188 -10.89 -2.78 5.04
N PHE A 189 -12.02 -3.16 5.65
CA PHE A 189 -13.18 -2.28 5.84
C PHE A 189 -13.04 -1.47 7.13
N GLU A 190 -13.09 -0.14 7.02
CA GLU A 190 -12.91 0.77 8.16
C GLU A 190 -14.23 1.47 8.54
N PRO A 191 -15.05 0.88 9.43
CA PRO A 191 -16.34 1.46 9.79
C PRO A 191 -16.21 2.80 10.53
N GLU A 192 -15.13 2.97 11.31
CA GLU A 192 -14.89 4.21 12.07
C GLU A 192 -14.60 5.39 11.15
N LEU A 193 -13.85 5.18 10.06
CA LEU A 193 -13.64 6.21 9.05
C LEU A 193 -14.98 6.65 8.44
N LEU A 194 -15.85 5.70 8.09
CA LEU A 194 -17.15 6.03 7.51
C LEU A 194 -18.05 6.78 8.50
N LYS A 195 -18.03 6.43 9.79
CA LYS A 195 -18.76 7.18 10.83
C LYS A 195 -18.27 8.62 10.94
N VAL A 196 -16.95 8.83 10.91
CA VAL A 196 -16.35 10.16 10.94
C VAL A 196 -16.78 10.96 9.71
N VAL A 197 -16.68 10.40 8.51
CA VAL A 197 -17.09 11.07 7.28
C VAL A 197 -18.59 11.33 7.24
N ASP A 198 -19.42 10.42 7.75
CA ASP A 198 -20.86 10.64 7.83
C ASP A 198 -21.22 11.75 8.81
N ARG A 199 -20.50 11.88 9.92
CA ARG A 199 -20.68 12.98 10.88
C ARG A 199 -20.19 14.31 10.32
N ASP A 200 -18.98 14.32 9.80
CA ASP A 200 -18.24 15.55 9.51
C ASP A 200 -18.52 16.07 8.08
N LYS A 201 -19.00 15.21 7.18
CA LYS A 201 -19.31 15.52 5.76
C LYS A 201 -18.11 16.03 4.96
N TYR A 202 -16.90 15.77 5.43
CA TYR A 202 -15.66 16.05 4.72
C TYR A 202 -14.58 15.02 5.08
N ILE A 203 -13.52 14.99 4.29
CA ILE A 203 -12.29 14.26 4.60
C ILE A 203 -11.08 15.19 4.44
N THR A 204 -10.04 14.99 5.25
CA THR A 204 -8.77 15.74 5.12
C THR A 204 -7.67 14.82 4.59
N ILE A 205 -6.61 15.42 4.04
CA ILE A 205 -5.43 14.66 3.59
C ILE A 205 -4.81 13.87 4.76
N GLY A 206 -4.79 14.44 5.97
CA GLY A 206 -4.34 13.74 7.19
C GLY A 206 -5.20 12.52 7.48
N THR A 207 -6.54 12.64 7.38
CA THR A 207 -7.46 11.49 7.53
C THR A 207 -7.20 10.38 6.50
N ILE A 208 -6.73 10.71 5.30
CA ILE A 208 -6.35 9.73 4.27
C ILE A 208 -4.99 9.08 4.54
N LYS A 209 -4.14 9.70 5.38
CA LYS A 209 -2.79 9.23 5.72
C LYS A 209 -2.68 8.56 7.09
N ASP A 210 -3.48 8.98 8.07
CA ASP A 210 -3.29 8.69 9.51
C ASP A 210 -4.10 7.50 10.05
N PHE A 211 -5.07 6.95 9.30
CA PHE A 211 -5.71 5.71 9.74
C PHE A 211 -4.72 4.55 9.58
N GLY A 212 -4.07 4.25 10.70
CA GLY A 212 -3.01 3.26 10.82
C GLY A 212 -3.40 1.89 10.28
N ASN A 213 -2.41 1.25 9.65
CA ASN A 213 -2.44 -0.06 9.00
C ASN A 213 -3.15 -0.13 7.62
N ARG A 214 -2.33 -0.21 6.57
CA ARG A 214 -2.65 -0.87 5.28
C ARG A 214 -3.80 -0.25 4.47
N GLY A 215 -3.78 1.06 4.26
CA GLY A 215 -4.48 1.70 3.14
C GLY A 215 -6.01 1.74 3.21
N GLY A 216 -6.66 1.54 4.37
CA GLY A 216 -8.12 1.44 4.43
C GLY A 216 -8.87 2.75 4.11
N SER A 217 -8.31 3.92 4.39
CA SER A 217 -8.89 5.21 3.99
C SER A 217 -8.75 5.53 2.50
N GLN A 218 -7.69 5.04 1.86
CA GLN A 218 -7.50 5.14 0.41
C GLN A 218 -8.37 4.15 -0.34
N ASN A 219 -8.45 2.92 0.19
CA ASN A 219 -9.39 1.90 -0.26
C ASN A 219 -10.83 2.40 -0.16
N ALA A 220 -11.18 3.16 0.87
CA ALA A 220 -12.53 3.73 0.99
C ALA A 220 -12.87 4.69 -0.16
N ILE A 221 -11.92 5.46 -0.69
CA ILE A 221 -12.13 6.30 -1.88
C ILE A 221 -12.09 5.44 -3.16
N TYR A 222 -11.10 4.55 -3.29
CA TYR A 222 -10.91 3.71 -4.47
C TYR A 222 -12.10 2.77 -4.72
N GLN A 223 -12.63 2.19 -3.65
CA GLN A 223 -13.79 1.30 -3.65
C GLN A 223 -15.13 2.05 -3.62
N ASN A 224 -15.12 3.38 -3.75
CA ASN A 224 -16.32 4.22 -3.71
C ASN A 224 -17.15 4.08 -2.42
N TRP A 225 -16.53 3.77 -1.28
CA TRP A 225 -17.22 3.82 0.01
C TRP A 225 -17.43 5.25 0.48
N ILE A 226 -16.47 6.12 0.15
CA ILE A 226 -16.54 7.56 0.33
C ILE A 226 -16.60 8.19 -1.06
N LEU A 227 -17.56 9.11 -1.23
CA LEU A 227 -17.79 9.85 -2.45
C LEU A 227 -17.41 11.30 -2.22
N ILE A 228 -16.49 11.81 -3.04
CA ILE A 228 -16.09 13.22 -3.00
C ILE A 228 -17.09 14.06 -3.80
N ALA A 229 -17.67 15.04 -3.13
CA ALA A 229 -18.77 15.84 -3.65
C ALA A 229 -18.29 17.12 -4.37
N ASP A 230 -17.19 17.72 -3.92
CA ASP A 230 -16.67 18.96 -4.48
C ASP A 230 -15.13 19.09 -4.33
N GLU A 231 -14.56 20.15 -4.90
CA GLU A 231 -13.17 20.54 -4.67
C GLU A 231 -12.90 20.87 -3.20
N ALA A 232 -11.64 20.75 -2.77
CA ALA A 232 -11.26 21.13 -1.41
C ALA A 232 -11.52 22.62 -1.13
N ASP A 233 -11.95 22.91 0.09
CA ASP A 233 -11.99 24.27 0.58
C ASP A 233 -10.57 24.82 0.87
N ARG A 234 -10.52 26.07 1.34
CA ARG A 234 -9.25 26.74 1.68
C ARG A 234 -8.47 26.07 2.82
N GLU A 235 -9.13 25.23 3.60
CA GLU A 235 -8.56 24.48 4.73
C GLU A 235 -8.17 23.04 4.32
N LEU A 236 -8.17 22.73 3.02
CA LEU A 236 -7.88 21.39 2.48
C LEU A 236 -8.88 20.32 2.95
N LYS A 237 -10.10 20.73 3.31
CA LYS A 237 -11.21 19.80 3.59
C LYS A 237 -11.93 19.51 2.29
N TRP A 238 -11.99 18.23 1.94
CA TRP A 238 -12.68 17.74 0.76
C TRP A 238 -14.12 17.37 1.14
N PRO A 239 -15.15 18.07 0.65
CA PRO A 239 -16.53 17.70 0.90
C PRO A 239 -16.78 16.25 0.47
N ALA A 240 -17.28 15.44 1.38
CA ALA A 240 -17.37 14.01 1.20
C ALA A 240 -18.64 13.45 1.84
N ALA A 241 -19.17 12.39 1.25
CA ALA A 241 -20.30 11.66 1.78
C ALA A 241 -20.02 10.15 1.75
N VAL A 242 -20.54 9.43 2.73
CA VAL A 242 -20.57 7.97 2.67
C VAL A 242 -21.50 7.53 1.54
N ASN A 243 -21.11 6.49 0.82
CA ASN A 243 -21.96 5.86 -0.17
C ASN A 243 -23.27 5.38 0.49
N PRO A 244 -24.44 5.79 -0.02
CA PRO A 244 -25.72 5.49 0.61
C PRO A 244 -26.01 3.98 0.75
N LEU A 245 -25.39 3.14 -0.06
CA LEU A 245 -25.52 1.68 0.06
C LEU A 245 -24.81 1.10 1.31
N LEU A 246 -23.87 1.84 1.89
CA LEU A 246 -23.09 1.44 3.06
C LEU A 246 -23.65 1.98 4.37
N LEU A 247 -24.54 2.98 4.34
CA LEU A 247 -25.17 3.53 5.55
C LEU A 247 -25.85 2.46 6.42
N PRO A 248 -26.62 1.50 5.85
CA PRO A 248 -27.20 0.42 6.65
C PRO A 248 -26.13 -0.52 7.25
N ALA A 249 -24.98 -0.67 6.57
CA ALA A 249 -23.88 -1.46 7.10
C ALA A 249 -23.24 -0.76 8.30
N ILE A 250 -23.03 0.57 8.25
CA ILE A 250 -22.49 1.38 9.35
C ILE A 250 -23.32 1.25 10.63
N GLU A 251 -24.66 1.24 10.50
CA GLU A 251 -25.59 1.07 11.63
C GLU A 251 -25.63 -0.38 12.16
N ALA A 252 -25.34 -1.37 11.30
CA ALA A 252 -25.43 -2.79 11.61
C ALA A 252 -24.12 -3.42 12.14
N PHE A 253 -23.07 -2.64 12.43
CA PHE A 253 -21.79 -3.13 12.93
C PHE A 253 -21.88 -3.69 14.37
N LYS A 254 -22.47 -4.87 14.47
CA LYS A 254 -22.04 -5.98 15.35
C LYS A 254 -21.85 -7.27 14.56
N ASP A 255 -22.57 -7.45 13.45
CA ASP A 255 -22.49 -8.65 12.62
C ASP A 255 -22.63 -8.24 11.14
N ILE A 256 -21.51 -8.03 10.43
CA ILE A 256 -21.55 -8.04 8.97
C ILE A 256 -22.08 -9.43 8.58
N PRO A 257 -23.22 -9.55 7.87
CA PRO A 257 -23.70 -10.84 7.45
C PRO A 257 -22.65 -11.46 6.53
N GLU A 258 -22.06 -12.54 7.00
CA GLU A 258 -21.17 -13.39 6.22
C GLU A 258 -21.91 -13.84 4.96
N SER A 259 -21.29 -13.73 3.78
CA SER A 259 -21.96 -14.11 2.54
C SER A 259 -22.35 -15.59 2.58
N PRO A 260 -23.40 -16.03 1.88
CA PRO A 260 -23.79 -17.44 1.85
C PRO A 260 -22.63 -18.37 1.47
N GLU A 261 -21.73 -17.94 0.56
CA GLU A 261 -20.52 -18.70 0.26
C GLU A 261 -19.57 -18.82 1.46
N VAL A 262 -19.30 -17.72 2.18
CA VAL A 262 -18.38 -17.74 3.32
C VAL A 262 -18.99 -18.52 4.50
N LYS A 263 -20.31 -18.44 4.71
CA LYS A 263 -21.04 -19.26 5.68
C LYS A 263 -20.97 -20.75 5.36
N ASN A 264 -21.17 -21.13 4.10
CA ASN A 264 -21.06 -22.52 3.66
C ASN A 264 -19.62 -23.05 3.81
N LEU A 265 -18.61 -22.21 3.57
CA LEU A 265 -17.20 -22.53 3.77
C LEU A 265 -16.85 -22.74 5.25
N ARG A 266 -17.41 -21.92 6.14
CA ARG A 266 -17.29 -22.06 7.59
C ARG A 266 -17.95 -23.33 8.11
N GLU A 267 -19.20 -23.60 7.71
CA GLU A 267 -19.92 -24.83 8.11
C GLU A 267 -19.21 -26.10 7.59
N TRP A 268 -18.62 -26.03 6.39
CA TRP A 268 -17.74 -27.08 5.87
C TRP A 268 -16.47 -27.24 6.72
N ALA A 269 -15.80 -26.14 7.08
CA ALA A 269 -14.57 -26.18 7.88
C ALA A 269 -14.82 -26.74 9.29
N GLU A 270 -15.90 -26.31 9.95
CA GLU A 270 -16.30 -26.79 11.28
C GLU A 270 -16.64 -28.29 11.28
N SER A 271 -17.29 -28.79 10.21
CA SER A 271 -17.61 -30.21 10.06
C SER A 271 -16.41 -31.10 9.73
N HIS A 272 -15.26 -30.51 9.40
CA HIS A 272 -14.00 -31.19 9.08
C HIS A 272 -12.86 -30.78 10.03
N GLU A 273 -13.19 -30.29 11.24
CA GLU A 273 -12.23 -29.88 12.29
C GLU A 273 -11.16 -28.89 11.80
N THR A 274 -11.51 -28.06 10.82
CA THR A 274 -10.64 -27.05 10.21
C THR A 274 -11.09 -25.65 10.65
N SER A 275 -10.14 -24.73 10.90
CA SER A 275 -10.44 -23.37 11.39
C SER A 275 -11.30 -22.58 10.38
N PRO A 276 -12.36 -21.88 10.83
CA PRO A 276 -13.16 -21.03 9.96
C PRO A 276 -12.57 -19.62 9.78
N PHE A 277 -11.59 -19.24 10.60
CA PHE A 277 -10.80 -18.02 10.39
C PHE A 277 -9.54 -18.34 9.61
N GLY A 278 -9.40 -17.71 8.44
CA GLY A 278 -8.26 -17.91 7.55
C GLY A 278 -8.30 -19.29 6.90
N LEU A 279 -9.25 -19.53 6.00
CA LEU A 279 -9.13 -20.62 5.03
C LEU A 279 -7.98 -20.28 4.07
N GLU A 280 -6.77 -20.57 4.53
CA GLU A 280 -5.57 -20.58 3.74
C GLU A 280 -5.48 -21.91 2.96
N ILE A 281 -5.47 -21.73 1.64
CA ILE A 281 -4.63 -22.45 0.67
C ILE A 281 -4.93 -23.95 0.53
N ASP A 282 -5.59 -24.24 -0.58
CA ASP A 282 -5.57 -25.54 -1.25
C ASP A 282 -4.12 -26.09 -1.31
N VAL A 283 -3.86 -27.19 -0.57
CA VAL A 283 -2.54 -27.84 -0.48
C VAL A 283 -2.24 -28.72 -1.70
N SER A 284 -3.09 -28.70 -2.73
CA SER A 284 -2.77 -29.32 -4.01
C SER A 284 -1.62 -28.57 -4.71
N GLU A 285 -0.89 -29.27 -5.59
CA GLU A 285 0.15 -28.67 -6.45
C GLU A 285 -0.34 -27.43 -7.23
N THR A 286 -1.66 -27.33 -7.46
CA THR A 286 -2.34 -26.17 -8.06
C THR A 286 -2.58 -25.01 -7.09
N GLY A 287 -2.86 -25.27 -5.82
CA GLY A 287 -3.11 -24.25 -4.81
C GLY A 287 -1.82 -23.66 -4.20
N GLN A 288 -0.76 -24.47 -4.05
CA GLN A 288 0.59 -23.96 -3.77
C GLN A 288 1.07 -23.03 -4.88
N LYS A 289 0.79 -23.34 -6.16
CA LYS A 289 1.13 -22.48 -7.30
C LYS A 289 0.40 -21.15 -7.27
N LYS A 290 -0.89 -21.15 -6.92
CA LYS A 290 -1.69 -19.93 -6.74
C LYS A 290 -1.22 -19.09 -5.55
N TYR A 291 -0.80 -19.74 -4.46
CA TYR A 291 -0.23 -19.05 -3.30
C TYR A 291 1.13 -18.43 -3.59
N PHE A 292 2.01 -19.15 -4.30
CA PHE A 292 3.26 -18.59 -4.83
C PHE A 292 3.02 -17.49 -5.87
N ASP A 293 1.95 -17.56 -6.68
CA ASP A 293 1.55 -16.50 -7.61
C ASP A 293 1.03 -15.24 -6.87
N ILE A 294 0.34 -15.39 -5.74
CA ILE A 294 -0.11 -14.26 -4.91
C ILE A 294 1.07 -13.60 -4.19
N LEU A 295 2.00 -14.41 -3.67
CA LEU A 295 3.20 -13.95 -2.97
C LEU A 295 4.30 -13.38 -3.89
N SER A 296 4.32 -13.79 -5.16
CA SER A 296 5.17 -13.15 -6.18
C SER A 296 4.57 -11.86 -6.76
N ASN A 297 3.27 -11.64 -6.56
CA ASN A 297 2.54 -10.41 -6.88
C ASN A 297 2.28 -9.48 -5.68
N SER A 298 2.67 -9.87 -4.45
CA SER A 298 2.61 -8.97 -3.30
C SER A 298 3.77 -7.96 -3.38
N GLU A 299 3.45 -6.79 -3.89
CA GLU A 299 4.34 -5.63 -3.89
C GLU A 299 4.54 -5.14 -2.47
N VAL A 300 5.80 -4.97 -2.08
CA VAL A 300 6.13 -4.45 -0.77
C VAL A 300 5.93 -2.94 -0.79
N SER A 301 4.84 -2.48 -0.18
CA SER A 301 4.56 -1.07 0.06
C SER A 301 5.63 -0.48 0.98
N PHE A 302 6.39 0.51 0.47
CA PHE A 302 7.35 1.24 1.29
C PHE A 302 6.62 2.39 1.98
N MET A 303 6.39 2.27 3.28
CA MET A 303 5.94 3.42 4.06
C MET A 303 7.14 4.35 4.30
N HIS A 304 7.00 5.60 3.87
CA HIS A 304 7.84 6.71 4.31
C HIS A 304 7.44 7.03 5.73
N LEU A 305 8.33 6.75 6.68
CA LEU A 305 8.06 6.91 8.09
C LEU A 305 9.21 7.63 8.76
N THR A 306 8.86 8.51 9.69
CA THR A 306 9.78 9.06 10.66
C THR A 306 10.29 7.95 11.58
N ILE A 307 11.41 8.16 12.26
CA ILE A 307 11.98 7.11 13.11
C ILE A 307 11.08 6.70 14.28
N LEU A 308 10.31 7.65 14.83
CA LEU A 308 9.34 7.38 15.89
C LEU A 308 8.18 6.51 15.37
N GLU A 309 7.74 6.75 14.13
CA GLU A 309 6.72 5.90 13.50
C GLU A 309 7.28 4.52 13.15
N ILE A 310 8.51 4.42 12.65
CA ILE A 310 9.19 3.13 12.44
C ILE A 310 9.26 2.38 13.77
N PHE A 311 9.71 3.04 14.83
CA PHE A 311 9.81 2.46 16.16
C PHE A 311 8.45 2.03 16.73
N GLY A 312 7.42 2.86 16.59
CA GLY A 312 6.05 2.53 16.98
C GLY A 312 5.49 1.32 16.25
N ASN A 313 5.76 1.21 14.94
CA ASN A 313 5.42 0.00 14.15
C ASN A 313 6.24 -1.23 14.57
N MET A 314 7.38 -1.03 15.23
CA MET A 314 8.24 -2.07 15.80
C MET A 314 7.94 -2.36 17.27
N ALA A 315 6.96 -1.71 17.91
CA ALA A 315 6.69 -1.91 19.34
C ALA A 315 6.42 -3.40 19.68
N ALA A 316 5.63 -4.09 18.87
CA ALA A 316 5.36 -5.53 19.05
C ALA A 316 6.61 -6.40 18.84
N TYR A 317 7.54 -5.97 17.99
CA TYR A 317 8.81 -6.65 17.75
C TYR A 317 9.69 -6.66 19.01
N PHE A 318 9.68 -5.59 19.79
CA PHE A 318 10.44 -5.48 21.04
C PHE A 318 9.73 -6.13 22.23
N LEU A 319 8.42 -5.91 22.37
CA LEU A 319 7.64 -6.33 23.54
C LEU A 319 7.37 -7.85 23.64
N ASN A 320 7.43 -8.59 22.53
CA ASN A 320 7.13 -10.03 22.53
C ASN A 320 8.37 -10.86 22.14
N PRO A 321 8.97 -11.65 23.06
CA PRO A 321 10.17 -12.45 22.79
C PRO A 321 9.93 -13.61 21.83
N GLU A 322 8.70 -14.11 21.72
CA GLU A 322 8.33 -15.21 20.83
C GLU A 322 8.18 -14.79 19.37
N ARG A 323 7.98 -13.49 19.10
CA ARG A 323 7.89 -12.98 17.74
C ARG A 323 9.24 -13.07 17.05
N LYS A 324 9.28 -13.52 15.80
CA LYS A 324 10.51 -13.56 14.98
C LYS A 324 10.39 -12.63 13.78
N ASP A 325 9.91 -11.40 14.01
CA ASP A 325 9.71 -10.46 12.90
C ASP A 325 11.05 -10.11 12.26
N LYS A 326 10.99 -9.86 10.96
CA LYS A 326 12.16 -9.43 10.20
C LYS A 326 11.80 -8.13 9.49
N ILE A 327 12.72 -7.18 9.51
CA ILE A 327 12.46 -5.81 9.09
C ILE A 327 13.58 -5.37 8.17
N ILE A 328 13.27 -4.72 7.06
CA ILE A 328 14.24 -3.99 6.25
C ILE A 328 13.99 -2.50 6.44
N ILE A 329 15.04 -1.74 6.73
CA ILE A 329 15.01 -0.28 6.74
C ILE A 329 15.90 0.21 5.60
N ALA A 330 15.24 0.82 4.61
CA ALA A 330 15.89 1.42 3.46
C ALA A 330 16.37 2.83 3.81
N TYR A 331 17.63 3.16 3.53
CA TYR A 331 18.20 4.46 3.87
C TYR A 331 18.92 5.13 2.69
N GLU A 332 18.94 6.45 2.66
CA GLU A 332 19.71 7.24 1.69
C GLU A 332 21.04 7.74 2.29
N ASN A 333 21.02 8.20 3.55
CA ASN A 333 22.20 8.62 4.29
C ASN A 333 22.61 7.56 5.33
N LYS A 334 23.85 7.09 5.23
CA LYS A 334 24.41 6.05 6.12
C LYS A 334 24.63 6.54 7.55
N GLU A 335 25.09 7.77 7.75
CA GLU A 335 25.33 8.32 9.09
C GLU A 335 24.01 8.44 9.85
N LEU A 336 22.96 8.89 9.16
CA LEU A 336 21.61 8.92 9.72
C LEU A 336 21.05 7.53 9.98
N ALA A 337 21.32 6.54 9.13
CA ALA A 337 20.92 5.16 9.38
C ALA A 337 21.60 4.56 10.62
N GLN A 338 22.86 4.90 10.87
CA GLN A 338 23.58 4.48 12.07
C GLN A 338 23.00 5.12 13.33
N LEU A 339 22.75 6.43 13.29
CA LEU A 339 22.06 7.14 14.38
C LEU A 339 20.65 6.59 14.61
N ALA A 340 19.94 6.23 13.54
CA ALA A 340 18.62 5.64 13.64
C ALA A 340 18.65 4.25 14.27
N ASN A 341 19.64 3.43 13.93
CA ASN A 341 19.88 2.14 14.57
C ASN A 341 20.19 2.32 16.07
N ASP A 342 21.04 3.28 16.41
CA ASP A 342 21.37 3.59 17.80
C ASP A 342 20.15 4.05 18.59
N PHE A 343 19.30 4.89 18.00
CA PHE A 343 18.03 5.29 18.61
C PHE A 343 17.08 4.10 18.79
N ILE A 344 16.80 3.33 17.73
CA ILE A 344 15.84 2.21 17.77
C ILE A 344 16.27 1.15 18.79
N ILE A 345 17.55 0.74 18.77
CA ILE A 345 18.06 -0.26 19.71
C ILE A 345 18.15 0.33 21.11
N GLY A 346 18.64 1.57 21.26
CA GLY A 346 18.74 2.23 22.56
C GLY A 346 17.38 2.38 23.24
N LYS A 347 16.37 2.86 22.51
CA LYS A 347 15.00 3.03 22.99
C LYS A 347 14.31 1.70 23.25
N ALA A 348 14.69 0.60 22.59
CA ALA A 348 14.20 -0.74 22.95
C ALA A 348 14.54 -1.13 24.40
N GLY A 349 15.58 -0.53 24.98
CA GLY A 349 15.95 -0.67 26.38
C GLY A 349 14.83 -0.31 27.36
N THR A 350 13.97 0.66 27.02
CA THR A 350 12.81 1.03 27.87
C THR A 350 11.75 -0.08 27.92
N TYR A 351 11.83 -1.06 27.02
CA TYR A 351 11.00 -2.27 27.00
C TYR A 351 11.72 -3.52 27.55
N ASN A 352 12.88 -3.35 28.18
CA ASN A 352 13.74 -4.46 28.63
C ASN A 352 14.18 -5.41 27.49
N ALA A 353 14.31 -4.88 26.28
CA ALA A 353 14.85 -5.58 25.10
C ALA A 353 16.16 -4.90 24.69
N GLY A 354 17.30 -5.58 24.89
CA GLY A 354 18.59 -4.87 24.93
C GLY A 354 19.76 -5.55 24.24
N ASN A 355 19.71 -6.85 24.07
CA ASN A 355 20.84 -7.64 23.62
C ASN A 355 20.80 -7.86 22.10
N PHE A 356 21.03 -6.79 21.34
CA PHE A 356 21.10 -6.83 19.88
C PHE A 356 22.54 -6.99 19.37
N LYS A 357 22.74 -7.89 18.41
CA LYS A 357 24.04 -8.06 17.74
C LYS A 357 24.05 -7.29 16.42
N ASP A 358 24.97 -6.34 16.30
CA ASP A 358 25.26 -5.69 15.01
C ASP A 358 26.14 -6.61 14.15
N ILE A 359 25.74 -6.82 12.90
CA ILE A 359 26.47 -7.58 11.90
C ILE A 359 26.74 -6.69 10.69
N ASN A 360 28.02 -6.50 10.35
CA ASN A 360 28.40 -5.88 9.08
C ASN A 360 28.59 -6.98 8.04
N TYR A 361 27.71 -7.02 7.03
CA TYR A 361 27.79 -8.05 6.00
C TYR A 361 29.11 -8.00 5.21
N ASP A 362 29.76 -6.83 5.14
CA ASP A 362 31.01 -6.63 4.36
C ASP A 362 32.25 -7.30 4.94
N GLU A 363 32.17 -7.75 6.19
CA GLU A 363 33.22 -8.52 6.85
C GLU A 363 33.17 -10.01 6.44
N ILE A 364 32.16 -10.37 5.65
CA ILE A 364 31.93 -11.73 5.15
C ILE A 364 32.58 -11.84 3.76
N PRO A 365 33.48 -12.81 3.54
CA PRO A 365 34.10 -13.00 2.24
C PRO A 365 33.08 -13.34 1.14
N GLU A 366 33.28 -12.79 -0.05
CA GLU A 366 32.41 -12.99 -1.21
C GLU A 366 32.18 -14.49 -1.50
N GLY A 367 30.91 -14.88 -1.71
CA GLY A 367 30.53 -16.28 -1.95
C GLY A 367 30.55 -17.19 -0.72
N ARG A 368 30.77 -16.68 0.50
CA ARG A 368 30.74 -17.45 1.75
C ARG A 368 29.46 -17.22 2.55
N LEU A 369 28.31 -17.41 1.92
CA LEU A 369 27.01 -17.31 2.58
C LEU A 369 26.88 -18.28 3.79
N ASP A 370 27.53 -19.44 3.74
CA ASP A 370 27.62 -20.35 4.90
C ASP A 370 28.26 -19.69 6.13
N PHE A 371 29.26 -18.83 5.91
CA PHE A 371 29.90 -18.09 7.00
C PHE A 371 28.95 -17.05 7.58
N PHE A 372 28.21 -16.32 6.74
CA PHE A 372 27.15 -15.42 7.19
C PHE A 372 26.13 -16.14 8.07
N LEU A 373 25.60 -17.27 7.59
CA LEU A 373 24.60 -18.04 8.33
C LEU A 373 25.15 -18.59 9.65
N SER A 374 26.45 -18.92 9.71
CA SER A 374 27.10 -19.36 10.95
C SER A 374 27.28 -18.25 12.00
N THR A 375 27.06 -16.98 11.65
CA THR A 375 27.15 -15.87 12.62
C THR A 375 25.94 -15.76 13.55
N PHE A 376 24.83 -16.43 13.20
CA PHE A 376 23.62 -16.51 14.01
C PHE A 376 23.74 -17.67 15.01
N GLN A 377 23.32 -17.42 16.25
CA GLN A 377 23.36 -18.38 17.35
C GLN A 377 22.06 -18.26 18.12
N GLU A 378 21.29 -19.35 18.13
CA GLU A 378 19.98 -19.40 18.77
C GLU A 378 20.09 -19.16 20.28
N GLY A 379 19.21 -18.31 20.82
CA GLY A 379 19.06 -18.09 22.27
C GLY A 379 20.08 -17.16 22.94
N GLN A 380 21.04 -16.56 22.20
CA GLN A 380 22.03 -15.64 22.79
C GLN A 380 21.70 -14.15 22.67
N TYR A 381 20.87 -13.75 21.70
CA TYR A 381 20.59 -12.36 21.39
C TYR A 381 19.09 -12.15 21.22
N ASP A 382 18.60 -10.97 21.62
CA ASP A 382 17.22 -10.54 21.41
C ASP A 382 16.93 -10.28 19.93
N GLY A 383 17.95 -9.89 19.16
CA GLY A 383 17.83 -9.72 17.71
C GLY A 383 19.15 -9.37 17.03
N TYR A 384 19.11 -9.30 15.70
CA TYR A 384 20.26 -8.98 14.86
C TYR A 384 20.00 -7.72 14.06
N SER A 385 20.95 -6.79 14.04
CA SER A 385 20.93 -5.62 13.18
C SER A 385 22.02 -5.73 12.12
N ILE A 386 21.64 -5.78 10.85
CA ILE A 386 22.53 -6.17 9.76
C ILE A 386 22.70 -5.01 8.79
N PHE A 387 23.94 -4.56 8.60
CA PHE A 387 24.28 -3.49 7.65
C PHE A 387 24.97 -4.06 6.40
N PHE A 388 24.49 -3.64 5.23
CA PHE A 388 25.10 -3.94 3.94
C PHE A 388 25.85 -2.70 3.41
N LYS A 389 27.17 -2.57 3.64
CA LYS A 389 27.94 -1.40 3.17
C LYS A 389 28.45 -1.56 1.73
N LYS A 390 28.47 -2.76 1.17
CA LYS A 390 28.78 -3.08 -0.22
C LYS A 390 27.57 -3.63 -0.94
N LYS A 391 27.57 -3.40 -2.24
CA LYS A 391 26.55 -3.94 -3.12
C LYS A 391 26.70 -5.46 -3.24
N LEU A 392 25.64 -6.19 -2.94
CA LEU A 392 25.57 -7.64 -3.12
C LEU A 392 25.59 -7.99 -4.61
N SER A 393 26.36 -9.00 -4.96
CA SER A 393 26.39 -9.55 -6.30
C SER A 393 25.11 -10.35 -6.60
N LYS A 394 24.76 -10.52 -7.88
CA LYS A 394 23.58 -11.32 -8.27
C LYS A 394 23.60 -12.75 -7.72
N PRO A 395 24.73 -13.50 -7.74
CA PRO A 395 24.80 -14.82 -7.14
C PRO A 395 24.49 -14.83 -5.63
N GLU A 396 24.96 -13.82 -4.89
CA GLU A 396 24.70 -13.71 -3.45
C GLU A 396 23.23 -13.42 -3.16
N LEU A 397 22.61 -12.54 -3.95
CA LEU A 397 21.18 -12.24 -3.83
C LEU A 397 20.33 -13.49 -4.06
N ILE A 398 20.63 -14.28 -5.11
CA ILE A 398 19.93 -15.53 -5.40
C ILE A 398 20.15 -16.55 -4.26
N ALA A 399 21.38 -16.65 -3.74
CA ALA A 399 21.70 -17.59 -2.67
C ALA A 399 20.99 -17.25 -1.35
N LEU A 400 20.84 -15.96 -1.02
CA LEU A 400 20.07 -15.49 0.14
C LEU A 400 18.58 -15.87 0.01
N ASP A 401 17.99 -15.73 -1.17
CA ASP A 401 16.59 -16.13 -1.42
C ASP A 401 16.37 -17.64 -1.29
N GLN A 402 17.30 -18.43 -1.83
CA GLN A 402 17.27 -19.89 -1.74
C GLN A 402 17.39 -20.42 -0.31
N ARG A 403 18.09 -19.69 0.57
CA ARG A 403 18.36 -20.09 1.94
C ARG A 403 17.58 -19.28 2.98
N ARG A 404 16.50 -18.62 2.56
CA ARG A 404 15.65 -17.78 3.41
C ARG A 404 15.17 -18.47 4.70
N ASP A 405 14.99 -19.80 4.65
CA ASP A 405 14.51 -20.59 5.78
C ASP A 405 15.48 -20.55 6.97
N ALA A 406 16.78 -20.32 6.71
CA ALA A 406 17.79 -20.14 7.75
C ALA A 406 17.57 -18.88 8.61
N PHE A 407 16.65 -17.98 8.22
CA PHE A 407 16.35 -16.77 8.97
C PHE A 407 15.11 -16.90 9.86
N ILE A 408 14.31 -17.97 9.72
CA ILE A 408 12.97 -18.10 10.33
C ILE A 408 12.98 -17.86 11.83
N ASP A 409 13.95 -18.42 12.55
CA ASP A 409 14.00 -18.43 14.01
C ASP A 409 14.58 -17.16 14.64
N TYR A 410 14.93 -16.16 13.82
CA TYR A 410 15.64 -14.97 14.29
C TYR A 410 14.82 -13.68 14.10
N LYS A 411 14.95 -12.78 15.08
CA LYS A 411 14.54 -11.38 14.97
C LYS A 411 15.62 -10.59 14.23
N MET A 412 15.27 -9.88 13.16
CA MET A 412 16.27 -9.22 12.32
C MET A 412 15.84 -7.81 11.86
N ILE A 413 16.79 -6.88 11.81
CA ILE A 413 16.67 -5.57 11.18
C ILE A 413 17.76 -5.47 10.13
N TRP A 414 17.40 -5.26 8.86
CA TRP A 414 18.31 -5.19 7.73
C TRP A 414 18.37 -3.76 7.21
N TRP A 415 19.53 -3.13 7.33
CA TRP A 415 19.79 -1.78 6.86
C TRP A 415 20.39 -1.83 5.47
N ILE A 416 19.62 -1.40 4.47
CA ILE A 416 19.98 -1.49 3.06
C ILE A 416 19.93 -0.10 2.40
N PRO A 417 20.96 0.32 1.63
CA PRO A 417 20.88 1.54 0.83
C PRO A 417 19.67 1.49 -0.11
N TYR A 418 18.86 2.55 -0.12
CA TYR A 418 17.60 2.60 -0.88
C TYR A 418 17.80 2.34 -2.38
N ASN A 419 18.90 2.85 -2.95
CA ASN A 419 19.25 2.64 -4.35
C ASN A 419 19.59 1.17 -4.67
N ASP A 420 20.13 0.42 -3.71
CA ASP A 420 20.48 -0.98 -3.90
C ASP A 420 19.31 -1.91 -3.58
N LEU A 421 18.47 -1.55 -2.61
CA LEU A 421 17.28 -2.32 -2.23
C LEU A 421 16.33 -2.54 -3.42
N LYS A 422 16.16 -1.52 -4.28
CA LYS A 422 15.39 -1.65 -5.53
C LYS A 422 15.92 -2.77 -6.43
N GLY A 423 17.24 -2.92 -6.48
CA GLY A 423 17.90 -4.00 -7.21
C GLY A 423 17.72 -5.35 -6.50
N TYR A 424 17.83 -5.39 -5.18
CA TYR A 424 17.83 -6.64 -4.40
C TYR A 424 16.47 -7.32 -4.35
N ILE A 425 15.38 -6.55 -4.16
CA ILE A 425 14.02 -7.09 -4.07
C ILE A 425 13.63 -7.86 -5.35
N ASN A 426 14.17 -7.49 -6.50
CA ASN A 426 13.95 -8.20 -7.77
C ASN A 426 14.56 -9.62 -7.79
N TYR A 427 15.58 -9.86 -6.95
CA TYR A 427 16.23 -11.16 -6.78
C TYR A 427 15.75 -11.91 -5.52
N TRP A 428 14.92 -11.29 -4.68
CA TRP A 428 14.38 -11.82 -3.43
C TRP A 428 12.86 -12.02 -3.45
N PRO A 429 12.28 -12.70 -4.46
CA PRO A 429 10.84 -12.86 -4.54
C PRO A 429 10.24 -13.59 -3.33
N GLN A 430 11.00 -14.50 -2.70
CA GLN A 430 10.55 -15.29 -1.56
C GLN A 430 11.05 -14.70 -0.23
N LEU A 431 12.33 -14.33 -0.16
CA LEU A 431 12.93 -13.76 1.03
C LEU A 431 12.24 -12.47 1.46
N ARG A 432 11.83 -11.59 0.52
CA ARG A 432 11.13 -10.34 0.86
C ARG A 432 9.82 -10.56 1.62
N GLN A 433 9.17 -11.72 1.47
CA GLN A 433 7.89 -12.03 2.11
C GLN A 433 8.02 -12.16 3.63
N PHE A 434 9.23 -12.43 4.11
CA PHE A 434 9.52 -12.53 5.54
C PHE A 434 9.71 -11.15 6.20
N TYR A 435 9.84 -10.07 5.41
CA TYR A 435 10.27 -8.77 5.90
C TYR A 435 9.18 -7.70 5.78
N ASN A 436 8.97 -6.96 6.86
CA ASN A 436 8.34 -5.64 6.79
C ASN A 436 9.38 -4.63 6.27
N ILE A 437 9.04 -3.80 5.30
CA ILE A 437 10.01 -2.88 4.70
C ILE A 437 9.59 -1.43 4.92
N PHE A 438 10.49 -0.66 5.50
CA PHE A 438 10.32 0.77 5.79
C PHE A 438 11.35 1.59 5.02
N ARG A 439 11.02 2.84 4.71
CA ARG A 439 11.98 3.82 4.20
C ARG A 439 12.22 4.90 5.24
N LEU A 440 13.47 5.06 5.63
CA LEU A 440 13.94 6.12 6.51
C LEU A 440 13.92 7.47 5.76
N GLU A 441 13.28 8.48 6.34
CA GLU A 441 13.26 9.84 5.79
C GLU A 441 14.63 10.54 5.88
N GLU A 442 14.81 11.71 5.23
CA GLU A 442 16.08 12.45 5.30
C GLU A 442 16.21 13.31 6.57
N ASP A 443 15.10 13.75 7.19
CA ASP A 443 15.12 14.59 8.40
C ASP A 443 14.68 13.81 9.66
N VAL A 444 15.24 12.61 9.78
CA VAL A 444 14.88 11.52 10.70
C VAL A 444 14.71 11.95 12.16
N LEU A 445 15.58 12.85 12.62
CA LEU A 445 15.71 13.21 14.03
C LEU A 445 14.97 14.51 14.38
N SER A 446 14.30 15.15 13.42
CA SER A 446 13.56 16.41 13.63
C SER A 446 12.40 16.29 14.63
N ASN A 447 11.86 15.08 14.78
CA ASN A 447 10.73 14.79 15.66
C ASN A 447 11.12 14.21 17.02
N ILE A 448 12.42 13.96 17.27
CA ILE A 448 12.91 13.49 18.58
C ILE A 448 13.35 14.70 19.39
N SER A 449 12.80 14.87 20.59
CA SER A 449 13.23 15.93 21.50
C SER A 449 14.44 15.51 22.34
N ILE A 450 15.23 16.47 22.79
CA ILE A 450 16.35 16.22 23.71
C ILE A 450 15.81 15.67 25.04
N GLU A 451 14.69 16.24 25.48
CA GLU A 451 14.00 15.89 26.71
C GLU A 451 13.51 14.43 26.70
N GLU A 452 13.00 13.93 25.57
CA GLU A 452 12.55 12.54 25.42
C GLU A 452 13.70 11.54 25.55
N ILE A 453 14.89 11.85 24.99
CA ILE A 453 16.07 10.99 25.12
C ILE A 453 16.62 10.98 26.55
N GLU A 454 16.54 12.12 27.25
CA GLU A 454 16.96 12.22 28.65
C GLU A 454 16.01 11.42 29.57
N GLU A 455 14.70 11.43 29.30
CA GLU A 455 13.71 10.58 29.99
C GLU A 455 13.93 9.08 29.72
N ASP A 456 14.15 8.69 28.45
CA ASP A 456 14.44 7.29 28.07
C ASP A 456 15.70 6.76 28.81
N LEU A 457 16.72 7.59 29.01
CA LEU A 457 17.95 7.24 29.74
C LEU A 457 17.69 7.00 31.23
N GLU A 458 16.84 7.81 31.86
CA GLU A 458 16.42 7.64 33.26
C GLU A 458 15.59 6.37 33.44
N ASP A 459 14.68 6.09 32.51
CA ASP A 459 13.85 4.87 32.52
C ASP A 459 14.70 3.59 32.41
N ILE A 460 15.68 3.56 31.51
CA ILE A 460 16.60 2.42 31.37
C ILE A 460 17.40 2.19 32.67
N GLU A 461 17.78 3.27 33.35
CA GLU A 461 18.47 3.20 34.65
C GLU A 461 17.58 2.63 35.76
N ALA A 462 16.28 2.94 35.74
CA ALA A 462 15.32 2.44 36.69
C ALA A 462 14.92 0.97 36.44
N LEU A 463 14.89 0.54 35.17
CA LEU A 463 14.36 -0.77 34.76
C LEU A 463 15.39 -1.90 34.77
N THR A 464 16.69 -1.60 34.72
CA THR A 464 17.74 -2.61 34.48
C THR A 464 18.77 -2.64 35.63
N PRO A 465 19.11 -3.80 36.21
CA PRO A 465 20.15 -3.89 37.25
C PRO A 465 21.48 -3.31 36.77
N SER A 466 22.19 -2.58 37.64
CA SER A 466 23.44 -1.87 37.32
C SER A 466 24.61 -2.74 36.85
N GLU A 467 24.47 -4.08 36.90
CA GLU A 467 25.52 -5.05 36.57
C GLU A 467 25.32 -5.74 35.20
N ASP A 468 24.25 -5.45 34.45
CA ASP A 468 24.02 -6.02 33.12
C ASP A 468 24.87 -5.30 32.04
N PRO A 469 25.78 -5.98 31.33
CA PRO A 469 26.60 -5.39 30.27
C PRO A 469 25.79 -4.77 29.10
N SER A 470 24.57 -5.26 28.86
CA SER A 470 23.69 -4.74 27.81
C SER A 470 23.16 -3.33 28.13
N ASN A 471 23.00 -3.01 29.41
CA ASN A 471 22.57 -1.69 29.90
C ASN A 471 23.57 -0.59 29.49
N GLY A 472 24.86 -0.86 29.66
CA GLY A 472 25.92 0.07 29.24
C GLY A 472 25.90 0.36 27.74
N GLN A 473 25.64 -0.65 26.90
CA GLN A 473 25.58 -0.49 25.45
C GLN A 473 24.34 0.31 25.00
N LEU A 474 23.18 0.08 25.62
CA LEU A 474 21.95 0.81 25.31
C LEU A 474 22.07 2.30 25.64
N LYS A 475 22.60 2.62 26.82
CA LYS A 475 22.86 4.00 27.24
C LYS A 475 23.88 4.69 26.33
N GLU A 476 24.96 4.00 25.95
CA GLU A 476 25.96 4.54 25.03
C GLU A 476 25.33 4.92 23.67
N ARG A 477 24.42 4.09 23.15
CA ARG A 477 23.70 4.37 21.91
C ARG A 477 22.80 5.60 22.02
N LEU A 478 21.98 5.71 23.07
CA LEU A 478 21.15 6.90 23.28
C LEU A 478 21.99 8.17 23.51
N HIS A 479 23.13 8.07 24.20
CA HIS A 479 24.07 9.19 24.35
C HIS A 479 24.67 9.66 23.01
N LYS A 480 24.93 8.77 22.05
CA LYS A 480 25.37 9.16 20.69
C LYS A 480 24.31 9.98 19.97
N VAL A 481 23.04 9.57 20.09
CA VAL A 481 21.90 10.30 19.53
C VAL A 481 21.73 11.66 20.21
N LEU A 482 21.79 11.71 21.54
CA LEU A 482 21.70 12.93 22.33
C LEU A 482 22.80 13.95 21.96
N HIS A 483 24.04 13.47 21.81
CA HIS A 483 25.17 14.31 21.41
C HIS A 483 24.94 14.91 20.02
N TYR A 484 24.45 14.12 19.06
CA TYR A 484 24.12 14.61 17.72
C TYR A 484 23.02 15.68 17.74
N LEU A 485 21.96 15.47 18.52
CA LEU A 485 20.85 16.44 18.66
C LEU A 485 21.32 17.76 19.27
N LYS A 486 22.18 17.72 20.30
CA LYS A 486 22.75 18.91 20.95
C LYS A 486 23.66 19.70 20.00
N ALA A 487 24.55 19.02 19.27
CA ALA A 487 25.43 19.67 18.30
C ALA A 487 24.66 20.36 17.16
N ARG A 488 23.56 19.75 16.68
CA ARG A 488 22.72 20.34 15.61
C ARG A 488 21.94 21.57 16.08
N LYS A 489 21.61 21.67 17.37
CA LYS A 489 20.93 22.82 17.99
C LYS A 489 21.87 24.03 18.15
N ASP A 490 23.17 23.80 18.31
CA ASP A 490 24.19 24.86 18.40
C ASP A 490 24.60 25.43 17.03
N GLU A 491 24.25 24.75 15.93
CA GLU A 491 24.49 25.17 14.54
C GLU A 491 23.32 25.94 13.89
N GLN A 492 22.16 25.99 14.56
CA GLN A 492 20.96 26.76 14.16
C GLN A 492 20.87 28.08 14.97
#